data_AF-A0A7L0Y218-F1
#
_entry.id   AF-A0A7L0Y218-F1
#
_cell.length_a   1.000
_cell.length_b   1.000
_cell.length_c   1.000
_cell.angle_alpha   90.00
_cell.angle_beta   90.00
_cell.angle_gamma   90.00
#
_symmetry.space_group_name_H-M   'P 1'
#
loop_
_entity.id
_entity.type
_entity.pdbx_description
1 polymer ?
#
loop_
_entity_poly.entity_id
_entity_poly.type
_entity_poly.pdbx_seq_one_letter_code
_entity_poly.pdbx_strand_id
1 'polypeptide(L)' 'LCVFNVFQDSIDASKKLEEEFETIERKREELANYLCEDPSKLSLEDIFSIMKTFRDLFIR' A
#
# COMPACT_ATOMS: atom_id res chain seq x y z
N LEU A 1 -21.95 26.52 -11.49
CA LEU A 1 -20.67 26.60 -10.77
C LEU A 1 -20.51 25.52 -9.70
N CYS A 2 -21.40 25.37 -8.70
CA CYS A 2 -21.22 24.36 -7.64
C CYS A 2 -21.05 22.91 -8.13
N VAL A 3 -21.84 22.47 -9.11
CA VAL A 3 -21.73 21.10 -9.66
C VAL A 3 -20.41 20.86 -10.39
N PHE A 4 -19.90 21.86 -11.10
CA PHE A 4 -18.61 21.77 -11.79
C PHE A 4 -17.44 21.60 -10.81
N ASN A 5 -17.49 22.31 -9.68
CA ASN A 5 -16.49 22.17 -8.61
C ASN A 5 -16.51 20.76 -8.01
N VAL A 6 -17.69 20.17 -7.76
CA VAL A 6 -17.80 18.79 -7.24
C VAL A 6 -17.14 17.77 -8.17
N PHE A 7 -17.30 17.92 -9.49
CA PHE A 7 -16.65 17.04 -10.45
C PHE A 7 -15.13 17.21 -10.46
N GLN A 8 -14.63 18.45 -10.41
CA GLN A 8 -13.19 18.71 -10.37
C GLN A 8 -12.56 18.20 -9.06
N ASP A 9 -13.22 18.43 -7.92
CA ASP A 9 -12.78 17.92 -6.62
C ASP A 9 -12.73 16.39 -6.61
N SER A 10 -13.71 15.72 -7.23
CA SER A 10 -13.70 14.26 -7.39
C SER A 10 -12.56 13.78 -8.27
N ILE A 11 -12.24 14.49 -9.36
CA ILE A 11 -11.11 14.14 -10.25
C ILE A 11 -9.79 14.27 -9.49
N ASP A 12 -9.62 15.37 -8.76
CA ASP A 12 -8.38 15.64 -8.03
C ASP A 12 -8.21 14.66 -6.86
N ALA A 13 -9.30 14.29 -6.18
CA ALA A 13 -9.29 13.22 -5.19
C ALA A 13 -8.90 11.86 -5.78
N SER A 14 -9.41 11.52 -6.97
CA SER A 14 -9.03 10.26 -7.65
C SER A 14 -7.57 10.24 -8.07
N LYS A 15 -7.03 11.35 -8.58
CA LYS A 15 -5.60 11.46 -8.91
C LYS A 15 -4.71 11.29 -7.69
N LYS A 16 -5.08 11.95 -6.59
CA LYS A 16 -4.34 11.78 -5.33
C LYS A 16 -4.40 10.34 -4.84
N LEU A 17 -5.54 9.67 -4.99
CA LEU A 17 -5.68 8.26 -4.62
C LEU A 17 -4.78 7.37 -5.49
N GLU A 18 -4.63 7.66 -6.78
CA GLU A 18 -3.72 6.96 -7.68
C GLU A 18 -2.26 7.12 -7.26
N GLU A 19 -1.82 8.33 -6.89
CA GLU A 19 -0.47 8.59 -6.35
C GLU A 19 -0.18 7.80 -5.05
N GLU A 20 -1.19 7.65 -4.18
CA GLU A 20 -1.08 6.84 -2.97
C GLU A 20 -0.96 5.34 -3.30
N PHE A 21 -1.70 4.83 -4.30
CA PHE A 21 -1.57 3.44 -4.76
C PHE A 21 -0.17 3.17 -5.35
N GLU A 22 0.36 4.06 -6.18
CA GLU A 22 1.73 3.95 -6.70
C GLU A 22 2.77 3.95 -5.56
N THR A 23 2.55 4.79 -4.55
CA THR A 23 3.42 4.83 -3.37
C THR A 23 3.37 3.54 -2.56
N ILE A 24 2.18 2.96 -2.37
CA ILE A 24 2.01 1.67 -1.69
C ILE A 24 2.72 0.56 -2.47
N GLU A 25 2.56 0.52 -3.79
CA GLU A 25 3.15 -0.51 -4.63
C GLU A 25 4.67 -0.45 -4.61
N ARG A 26 5.26 0.74 -4.74
CA ARG A 26 6.70 0.92 -4.58
C ARG A 26 7.21 0.44 -3.22
N LYS A 27 6.52 0.78 -2.13
CA LYS A 27 6.91 0.31 -0.78
C LYS A 27 6.80 -1.21 -0.64
N ARG A 28 5.81 -1.83 -1.29
CA ARG A 28 5.65 -3.28 -1.34
C ARG A 28 6.86 -3.93 -2.04
N GLU A 29 7.28 -3.40 -3.17
CA GLU A 29 8.46 -3.88 -3.90
C GLU A 29 9.76 -3.68 -3.10
N GLU A 30 9.96 -2.51 -2.49
CA GLU A 30 11.09 -2.22 -1.61
C GLU A 30 11.16 -3.23 -0.44
N LEU A 31 10.02 -3.57 0.13
CA LEU A 31 9.93 -4.53 1.23
C LEU A 31 10.22 -5.97 0.77
N ALA A 32 9.69 -6.39 -0.39
CA ALA A 32 10.02 -7.68 -0.96
C ALA A 32 11.53 -7.82 -1.23
N ASN A 33 12.14 -6.79 -1.83
CA ASN A 33 13.59 -6.74 -2.05
C ASN A 33 14.39 -6.80 -0.74
N TYR A 34 13.95 -6.08 0.30
CA TYR A 34 14.60 -6.11 1.62
C TYR A 34 14.57 -7.51 2.25
N LEU A 35 13.48 -8.24 2.06
CA LEU A 35 13.32 -9.61 2.54
C LEU A 35 13.95 -10.66 1.61
N CYS A 36 14.59 -10.25 0.52
CA CYS A 36 15.13 -11.12 -0.53
C CYS A 36 14.06 -12.01 -1.18
N GLU A 37 12.83 -11.53 -1.28
CA GLU A 37 11.69 -12.21 -1.89
C GLU A 37 11.37 -11.65 -3.28
N ASP A 38 10.69 -12.47 -4.10
CA ASP A 38 10.17 -12.05 -5.40
C ASP A 38 8.94 -11.14 -5.21
N PRO A 39 8.97 -9.86 -5.67
CA PRO A 39 7.85 -8.93 -5.51
C PRO A 39 6.54 -9.43 -6.15
N SER A 40 6.61 -10.31 -7.15
CA SER A 40 5.40 -10.87 -7.78
C SER A 40 4.70 -11.94 -6.93
N LYS A 41 5.40 -12.49 -5.92
CA LYS A 41 4.93 -13.62 -5.11
C LYS A 41 4.50 -13.23 -3.70
N LEU A 42 4.73 -11.98 -3.31
CA LEU A 42 4.58 -11.52 -1.92
C LEU A 42 3.43 -10.53 -1.79
N SER A 43 2.29 -10.95 -1.23
CA SER A 43 1.18 -10.04 -0.96
C SER A 43 1.41 -9.24 0.33
N LEU A 44 0.82 -8.04 0.44
CA LEU A 44 0.89 -7.24 1.68
C LEU A 44 0.26 -7.99 2.86
N GLU A 45 -0.80 -8.76 2.62
CA GLU A 45 -1.47 -9.57 3.65
C GLU A 45 -0.53 -10.64 4.21
N ASP A 46 0.19 -11.36 3.35
CA ASP A 46 1.16 -12.38 3.76
C ASP A 46 2.27 -11.75 4.62
N ILE A 47 2.84 -10.61 4.17
CA ILE A 47 3.91 -9.92 4.89
C ILE A 47 3.44 -9.50 6.28
N PHE A 48 2.29 -8.83 6.37
CA PHE A 48 1.78 -8.35 7.66
C PHE A 48 1.38 -9.50 8.58
N SER A 49 0.87 -10.61 8.03
CA SER A 49 0.59 -11.83 8.79
C SER A 49 1.86 -12.45 9.37
N ILE A 50 2.93 -12.53 8.57
CA ILE A 50 4.25 -13.03 9.02
C ILE A 50 4.82 -12.11 10.11
N MET A 51 4.83 -10.79 9.89
CA MET A 51 5.33 -9.81 10.86
C MET A 51 4.55 -9.84 12.17
N LYS A 52 3.22 -9.99 12.09
CA LYS A 52 2.36 -10.15 13.27
C LYS A 52 2.68 -11.44 14.02
N THR A 53 2.70 -12.57 13.32
CA THR A 53 3.03 -13.87 13.92
C THR A 53 4.39 -13.83 14.61
N PHE A 54 5.41 -13.29 13.94
CA PHE A 54 6.74 -13.15 14.51
C PHE A 54 6.74 -12.25 15.74
N ARG A 55 6.11 -11.06 15.66
CA ARG A 55 5.95 -10.14 16.79
C ARG A 55 5.29 -10.82 18.00
N ASP A 56 4.22 -11.56 17.77
CA ASP A 56 3.44 -12.24 18.82
C ASP A 56 4.25 -13.33 19.54
N LEU A 57 5.35 -13.84 18.94
CA LEU A 57 6.27 -14.74 19.63
C LEU A 57 7.10 -14.04 20.73
N PHE A 58 7.32 -12.73 20.60
CA PHE A 58 8.19 -11.96 21.51
C PHE A 58 7.43 -11.03 22.45
N ILE A 59 6.21 -10.65 22.11
CA ILE A 59 5.34 -9.82 22.95
C ILE A 59 4.37 -10.76 23.71
N ARG A 60 4.77 -11.22 24.90
CA ARG A 60 3.87 -11.84 25.89
C ARG A 60 3.35 -10.81 26.88
#